data_AF-A0A419EW85-F1
#
_entry.id   AF-A0A419EW85-F1
#
_cell.length_a   1.000
_cell.length_b   1.000
_cell.length_c   1.000
_cell.angle_alpha   90.00
_cell.angle_beta   90.00
_cell.angle_gamma   90.00
#
_symmetry.space_group_name_H-M   'P 1'
#
loop_
_entity.id
_entity.type
_entity.pdbx_description
1 polymer ?
#
loop_
_entity_poly.entity_id
_entity_poly.type
_entity_poly.pdbx_seq_one_letter_code
_entity_poly.pdbx_strand_id
1 'polypeptide(L)' 'MSFIDLIETREIIICCGSGGVGKTTAAAGLAIEAALRGRKVIVLTIDPAKRLANSLGLSELGNEERLVPP' A
#
# COMPACT_ATOMS: atom_id res chain seq x y z
N MET A 1 -4.35 -10.47 -17.55
CA MET A 1 -4.15 -10.40 -16.09
C MET A 1 -4.82 -9.13 -15.61
N SER A 2 -5.87 -9.27 -14.82
CA SER A 2 -6.61 -8.15 -14.22
C SER A 2 -5.89 -7.64 -12.96
N PHE A 3 -6.32 -6.48 -12.45
CA PHE A 3 -5.88 -5.98 -11.14
C PHE A 3 -6.27 -6.94 -10.00
N ILE A 4 -7.42 -7.58 -10.12
CA ILE A 4 -7.92 -8.57 -9.16
C ILE A 4 -6.96 -9.77 -9.11
N ASP A 5 -6.62 -10.32 -10.28
CA ASP A 5 -5.73 -11.47 -10.40
C ASP A 5 -4.37 -11.16 -9.76
N LEU A 6 -3.87 -9.93 -9.96
CA LEU A 6 -2.61 -9.48 -9.37
C LEU A 6 -2.66 -9.49 -7.84
N ILE A 7 -3.73 -8.94 -7.26
CA ILE A 7 -3.93 -8.85 -5.82
C ILE A 7 -4.17 -10.23 -5.19
N GLU A 8 -4.77 -11.17 -5.90
CA GLU A 8 -5.08 -12.50 -5.34
C GLU A 8 -3.90 -13.47 -5.45
N THR A 9 -3.08 -13.36 -6.49
CA THR A 9 -2.06 -14.38 -6.81
C THR A 9 -0.63 -14.01 -6.47
N ARG A 10 -0.31 -12.72 -6.28
CA ARG A 10 1.08 -12.28 -6.05
C ARG A 10 1.40 -12.09 -4.57
N GLU A 11 2.59 -12.52 -4.17
CA GLU A 11 3.14 -12.29 -2.84
C GLU A 11 3.77 -10.89 -2.70
N ILE A 12 4.39 -10.40 -3.78
CA ILE A 12 5.06 -9.10 -3.82
C ILE A 12 4.58 -8.31 -5.02
N ILE A 13 4.16 -7.07 -4.79
CA ILE A 13 3.78 -6.11 -5.83
C ILE A 13 4.63 -4.85 -5.63
N ILE A 14 5.37 -4.45 -6.67
CA ILE A 14 6.21 -3.26 -6.66
C ILE A 14 5.59 -2.19 -7.56
N CYS A 15 5.20 -1.06 -6.98
CA CYS A 15 4.71 0.09 -7.74
C CYS A 15 5.89 0.95 -8.20
N CYS A 16 6.20 0.91 -9.51
CA CYS A 16 7.31 1.65 -10.13
C CYS A 16 6.80 2.81 -11.03
N GLY A 17 7.66 3.80 -11.29
CA GLY A 17 7.33 4.97 -12.09
C GLY A 17 8.06 6.24 -11.64
N SER A 18 7.95 7.32 -12.44
CA SER A 18 8.60 8.61 -12.16
C SER A 18 8.05 9.30 -10.88
N GLY A 19 8.70 10.38 -10.44
CA GLY A 19 8.25 11.15 -9.28
C GLY A 19 6.86 11.74 -9.49
N GLY A 20 5.98 11.67 -8.49
CA GLY A 20 4.66 12.32 -8.53
C GLY A 20 3.55 11.58 -9.28
N VAL A 21 3.80 10.42 -9.90
CA VAL A 21 2.77 9.67 -10.67
C VAL A 21 1.76 8.88 -9.83
N GLY A 22 1.78 9.01 -8.51
CA GLY A 22 0.82 8.36 -7.62
C GLY A 22 1.18 6.94 -7.14
N LYS A 23 2.45 6.53 -7.21
CA LYS A 23 2.91 5.19 -6.76
C LYS A 23 2.47 4.84 -5.35
N THR A 24 2.70 5.74 -4.40
CA THR A 24 2.38 5.54 -2.97
C THR A 24 0.88 5.37 -2.77
N THR A 25 0.08 6.18 -3.47
CA THR A 25 -1.39 6.09 -3.46
C THR A 25 -1.86 4.76 -4.05
N ALA A 26 -1.29 4.36 -5.19
CA ALA A 26 -1.63 3.09 -5.83
C ALA A 26 -1.25 1.89 -4.94
N ALA A 27 -0.08 1.91 -4.32
CA ALA A 27 0.35 0.86 -3.39
C ALA A 27 -0.58 0.76 -2.17
N ALA A 28 -0.99 1.89 -1.59
CA ALA A 28 -1.96 1.92 -0.49
C ALA A 28 -3.32 1.34 -0.90
N GLY A 29 -3.84 1.74 -2.07
CA GLY A 29 -5.12 1.23 -2.59
C GLY A 29 -5.09 -0.28 -2.87
N LEU A 30 -4.01 -0.77 -3.48
CA LEU A 30 -3.79 -2.21 -3.70
C LEU A 30 -3.77 -2.98 -2.38
N ALA A 31 -3.10 -2.44 -1.36
CA ALA A 31 -3.00 -3.09 -0.06
C ALA A 31 -4.33 -3.12 0.71
N ILE A 32 -5.10 -2.02 0.67
CA ILE A 32 -6.45 -1.98 1.25
C ILE A 32 -7.36 -2.99 0.54
N GLU A 33 -7.39 -3.00 -0.79
CA GLU A 33 -8.22 -3.95 -1.54
C GLU A 33 -7.83 -5.41 -1.26
N ALA A 34 -6.53 -5.70 -1.16
CA ALA A 34 -6.04 -7.01 -0.76
C ALA A 34 -6.51 -7.41 0.65
N ALA A 35 -6.45 -6.47 1.60
CA ALA A 35 -6.88 -6.68 2.98
C ALA A 35 -8.41 -6.88 3.09
N LEU A 36 -9.20 -6.12 2.34
CA LEU A 36 -10.66 -6.29 2.24
C LEU A 36 -11.06 -7.66 1.66
N ARG A 37 -10.20 -8.25 0.83
CA ARG A 37 -10.33 -9.63 0.33
C ARG A 37 -9.82 -10.71 1.30
N GLY A 38 -9.45 -10.33 2.52
CA GLY A 38 -9.01 -11.25 3.57
C GLY A 38 -7.53 -11.62 3.53
N ARG A 39 -6.71 -10.96 2.70
CA ARG A 39 -5.25 -11.18 2.74
C ARG A 39 -4.60 -10.39 3.87
N LYS A 40 -3.66 -11.01 4.58
CA LYS A 40 -2.77 -10.29 5.50
C LYS A 40 -1.67 -9.61 4.68
N VAL A 41 -1.70 -8.28 4.60
CA VAL A 41 -0.84 -7.50 3.70
C VAL A 41 -0.07 -6.45 4.50
N ILE A 42 1.17 -6.20 4.09
CA ILE A 42 1.95 -5.05 4.51
C ILE A 42 2.17 -4.14 3.31
N VAL A 43 1.97 -2.82 3.50
CA VAL A 43 2.35 -1.80 2.53
C VAL A 43 3.47 -0.97 3.13
N LEU A 44 4.52 -0.78 2.35
CA LEU A 44 5.68 0.02 2.73
C LEU A 44 5.96 1.04 1.64
N THR A 45 6.52 2.17 2.04
CA THR A 45 7.04 3.17 1.11
C THR A 45 8.51 3.45 1.42
N ILE A 46 9.26 3.82 0.38
CA ILE A 46 10.68 4.21 0.49
C ILE A 46 10.81 5.75 0.57
N ASP A 47 9.77 6.48 0.16
CA ASP A 47 9.71 7.94 0.34
C ASP A 47 9.45 8.30 1.83
N PRO A 48 9.75 9.53 2.30
CA PRO A 48 9.49 9.88 3.70
C PRO A 48 8.04 9.56 4.08
N ALA A 49 7.88 8.79 5.16
CA ALA A 49 6.67 8.21 5.77
C ALA A 49 5.36 9.00 5.61
N LYS A 50 5.43 10.33 5.52
CA LYS A 50 4.31 11.26 5.36
C LYS A 50 3.35 10.90 4.21
N ARG A 51 3.86 10.48 3.05
CA ARG A 51 2.99 10.23 1.87
C ARG A 51 2.06 9.04 2.09
N LEU A 52 2.60 7.94 2.63
CA LEU A 52 1.80 6.76 2.94
C LEU A 52 0.86 7.00 4.13
N ALA A 53 1.33 7.70 5.17
CA ALA A 53 0.49 8.07 6.31
C ALA A 53 -0.75 8.86 5.84
N ASN A 54 -0.54 9.88 4.99
CA ASN A 54 -1.63 10.66 4.41
C ASN A 54 -2.61 9.80 3.58
N SER A 55 -2.10 8.87 2.77
CA SER A 55 -2.96 7.96 1.98
C SER A 55 -3.80 7.01 2.84
N LEU A 56 -3.32 6.68 4.04
CA LEU A 56 -4.00 5.80 5.00
C LEU A 56 -4.81 6.58 6.07
N GLY A 57 -4.83 7.91 6.02
CA GLY A 57 -5.50 8.74 7.03
C GLY A 57 -4.83 8.73 8.40
N LEU A 58 -3.53 8.42 8.45
CA LEU A 58 -2.73 8.36 9.68
C LEU A 58 -1.96 9.67 9.89
N SER A 59 -1.74 10.04 11.16
CA SER A 59 -0.94 11.24 11.51
C SER A 59 0.54 11.07 11.19
N GLU A 60 1.08 9.88 11.42
CA GLU A 60 2.49 9.55 11.18
C GLU A 60 2.68 8.03 11.02
N LEU A 61 3.82 7.67 10.41
CA LEU A 61 4.33 6.31 10.36
C LEU A 61 5.77 6.31 10.88
N GLY A 62 6.08 5.35 11.74
CA GLY A 62 7.44 5.07 12.20
C GLY A 62 8.13 4.04 11.30
N ASN A 63 9.22 3.44 11.82
CA ASN A 63 9.95 2.37 11.14
C ASN A 63 9.51 0.96 11.55
N GLU A 64 8.38 0.85 12.27
CA GLU A 64 7.78 -0.42 12.67
C GLU A 64 6.42 -0.58 11.99
N GLU A 65 6.01 -1.82 11.75
CA GLU A 65 4.69 -2.09 11.19
C GLU A 65 3.58 -1.68 12.17
N ARG A 66 2.49 -1.14 11.61
CA ARG A 66 1.32 -0.75 12.38
C ARG A 66 0.08 -1.27 11.68
N LEU A 67 -0.84 -1.84 12.48
CA LEU A 67 -2.17 -2.19 11.97
C LEU A 67 -2.95 -0.92 11.63
N VAL A 68 -3.51 -0.90 10.43
CA VAL A 68 -4.44 0.14 9.99
C VAL A 68 -5.85 -0.32 10.41
N PRO A 69 -6.58 0.47 11.21
CA PRO A 69 -7.97 0.18 11.53
C PRO A 69 -8.83 0.13 10.25
N PRO A 70 -9.93 -0.65 10.25
CA PRO A 70 -10.87 -0.70 9.13
C PRO A 70 -11.58 0.64 8.90
#